data_AF-A0A2V7XKE3-F1
#
_entry.id   AF-A0A2V7XKE3-F1
#
_cell.length_a   1.000
_cell.length_b   1.000
_cell.length_c   1.000
_cell.angle_alpha   90.00
_cell.angle_beta   90.00
_cell.angle_gamma   90.00
#
_symmetry.space_group_name_H-M   'P 1'
#
loop_
_entity.id
_entity.type
_entity.pdbx_description
1 polymer ?
#
loop_
_entity_poly.entity_id
_entity_poly.type
_entity_poly.pdbx_seq_one_letter_code
_entity_poly.pdbx_strand_id
1 'polypeptide(L)'
;FNPTKIALEADSFSDRIPKRYAEYVAGKYELTRNEIDQIGLRLARELDHKTVYAVDVDGEFPFQRIIDYAKASDRSKELDAMMAEIGGMVKAENTYLASHTVLETLLYMNADNKVAEDVGFYYREARFGQPGDWAGADLVADWFRRNMRIYSNVLQLADSPGERILVIFGAGHLGWLQHDFASNPNLRLRKLAEFAR
;
A
#
# COMPACT_ATOMS: atom_id res chain seq x y z
N PHE A 1 -0.99 -20.57 3.22
CA PHE A 1 -2.15 -19.67 3.03
C PHE A 1 -3.03 -20.10 1.86
N ASN A 2 -2.47 -20.45 0.69
CA ASN A 2 -3.21 -20.87 -0.51
C ASN A 2 -4.32 -19.87 -0.88
N PRO A 3 -3.97 -18.62 -1.24
CA PRO A 3 -4.98 -17.60 -1.55
C PRO A 3 -5.88 -18.07 -2.69
N THR A 4 -7.16 -17.76 -2.63
CA THR A 4 -8.14 -18.01 -3.71
C THR A 4 -8.14 -16.87 -4.74
N LYS A 5 -7.74 -15.67 -4.32
CA LYS A 5 -7.65 -14.47 -5.15
C LYS A 5 -6.40 -13.67 -4.77
N ILE A 6 -5.81 -12.98 -5.75
CA ILE A 6 -4.67 -12.08 -5.56
C ILE A 6 -5.10 -10.68 -6.03
N ALA A 7 -5.15 -9.75 -5.07
CA ALA A 7 -5.48 -8.34 -5.28
C ALA A 7 -4.18 -7.52 -5.36
N LEU A 8 -4.11 -6.65 -6.36
CA LEU A 8 -2.90 -5.94 -6.77
C LEU A 8 -3.13 -4.43 -6.78
N GLU A 9 -2.12 -3.68 -6.38
CA GLU A 9 -2.05 -2.22 -6.50
C GLU A 9 -2.00 -1.80 -7.98
N ALA A 10 -3.16 -1.80 -8.61
CA ALA A 10 -3.36 -1.32 -9.96
C ALA A 10 -4.78 -0.78 -10.09
N ASP A 11 -4.94 0.19 -10.98
CA ASP A 11 -6.20 0.85 -11.26
C ASP A 11 -7.35 -0.14 -11.51
N SER A 12 -8.32 -0.13 -10.61
CA SER A 12 -9.52 -0.96 -10.63
C SER A 12 -10.48 -0.65 -11.78
N PHE A 13 -10.34 0.52 -12.42
CA PHE A 13 -11.10 0.86 -13.64
C PHE A 13 -10.47 0.28 -14.92
N SER A 14 -9.29 -0.31 -14.82
CA SER A 14 -8.53 -0.82 -15.97
C SER A 14 -8.50 -2.35 -16.02
N ASP A 15 -8.71 -2.91 -17.22
CA ASP A 15 -8.50 -4.33 -17.48
C ASP A 15 -7.03 -4.69 -17.83
N ARG A 16 -6.12 -3.71 -17.73
CA ARG A 16 -4.70 -3.86 -18.07
C ARG A 16 -4.05 -5.04 -17.36
N ILE A 17 -4.27 -5.18 -16.05
CA ILE A 17 -3.60 -6.20 -15.24
C ILE A 17 -4.16 -7.61 -15.51
N PRO A 18 -5.49 -7.84 -15.55
CA PRO A 18 -6.05 -9.11 -16.03
C PRO A 18 -5.57 -9.51 -17.44
N LYS A 19 -5.54 -8.57 -18.40
CA LYS A 19 -5.03 -8.83 -19.76
C LYS A 19 -3.55 -9.21 -19.76
N ARG A 20 -2.71 -8.43 -19.07
CA ARG A 20 -1.28 -8.72 -18.91
C ARG A 20 -1.04 -10.10 -18.30
N TYR A 21 -1.83 -10.48 -17.30
CA TYR A 21 -1.73 -11.81 -16.70
C TYR A 21 -2.07 -12.93 -17.70
N ALA A 22 -3.13 -12.77 -18.48
CA ALA A 22 -3.48 -13.73 -19.53
C ALA A 22 -2.37 -13.85 -20.60
N GLU A 23 -1.75 -12.74 -21.00
CA GLU A 23 -0.59 -12.74 -21.90
C GLU A 23 0.63 -13.42 -21.28
N TYR A 24 0.89 -13.22 -19.98
CA TYR A 24 1.98 -13.87 -19.26
C TYR A 24 1.80 -15.39 -19.20
N VAL A 25 0.59 -15.86 -18.88
CA VAL A 25 0.25 -17.29 -18.88
C VAL A 25 0.40 -17.89 -20.29
N ALA A 26 0.05 -17.14 -21.33
CA ALA A 26 0.20 -17.54 -22.73
C ALA A 26 1.64 -17.44 -23.26
N GLY A 27 2.62 -17.00 -22.46
CA GLY A 27 4.01 -16.81 -22.87
C GLY A 27 4.23 -15.63 -23.83
N LYS A 28 3.29 -14.68 -23.89
CA LYS A 28 3.31 -13.49 -24.76
C LYS A 28 3.75 -12.22 -24.05
N TYR A 29 3.89 -12.27 -22.72
CA TYR A 29 4.35 -11.15 -21.91
C TYR A 29 5.56 -11.56 -21.08
N GLU A 30 6.62 -10.77 -21.18
CA GLU A 30 7.81 -10.90 -20.35
C GLU A 30 7.65 -10.04 -19.09
N LEU A 31 7.88 -10.64 -17.92
CA LEU A 31 7.72 -9.96 -16.65
C LEU A 31 8.75 -8.85 -16.48
N THR A 32 8.27 -7.69 -16.04
CA THR A 32 9.12 -6.53 -15.76
C THR A 32 9.51 -6.46 -14.29
N ARG A 33 10.43 -5.55 -13.94
CA ARG A 33 10.95 -5.36 -12.57
C ARG A 33 9.98 -4.53 -11.72
N ASN A 34 8.83 -5.09 -11.38
CA ASN A 34 7.89 -4.52 -10.42
C ASN A 34 7.21 -5.64 -9.60
N GLU A 35 6.61 -5.31 -8.45
CA GLU A 35 6.02 -6.29 -7.53
C GLU A 35 4.79 -6.99 -8.10
N ILE A 36 3.97 -6.29 -8.89
CA ILE A 36 2.82 -6.88 -9.59
C ILE A 36 3.30 -8.06 -10.45
N ASP A 37 4.34 -7.84 -11.25
CA ASP A 37 4.86 -8.85 -12.17
C ASP A 37 5.65 -9.94 -11.43
N GLN A 38 6.59 -9.56 -10.57
CA GLN A 38 7.55 -10.50 -9.94
C GLN A 38 6.94 -11.31 -8.80
N ILE A 39 5.92 -10.79 -8.11
CA ILE A 39 5.25 -11.50 -7.01
C ILE A 39 3.84 -11.85 -7.44
N GLY A 40 3.02 -10.85 -7.80
CA GLY A 40 1.60 -11.05 -8.10
C GLY A 40 1.33 -12.04 -9.23
N LEU A 41 1.84 -11.77 -10.44
CA LEU A 41 1.58 -12.58 -11.63
C LEU A 41 2.28 -13.94 -11.56
N ARG A 42 3.52 -13.98 -11.05
CA ARG A 42 4.25 -15.25 -10.86
C ARG A 42 3.50 -16.20 -9.93
N LEU A 43 3.09 -15.70 -8.76
CA LEU A 43 2.37 -16.50 -7.78
C LEU A 43 0.99 -16.93 -8.28
N ALA A 44 0.25 -16.04 -8.96
CA ALA A 44 -1.03 -16.38 -9.58
C ALA A 44 -0.89 -17.56 -10.56
N ARG A 45 0.16 -17.54 -11.40
CA ARG A 45 0.44 -18.62 -12.35
C ARG A 45 0.84 -19.92 -11.65
N GLU A 46 1.69 -19.84 -10.62
CA GLU A 46 2.12 -21.01 -9.84
C GLU A 46 0.94 -21.71 -9.15
N LEU A 47 -0.06 -20.94 -8.72
CA LEU A 47 -1.28 -21.44 -8.08
C LEU A 47 -2.43 -21.77 -9.06
N ASP A 48 -2.18 -21.74 -10.38
CA ASP A 48 -3.18 -21.96 -11.44
C ASP A 48 -4.43 -21.04 -11.33
N HIS A 49 -4.25 -19.80 -10.87
CA HIS A 49 -5.32 -18.82 -10.84
C HIS A 49 -5.74 -18.44 -12.27
N LYS A 50 -7.05 -18.30 -12.50
CA LYS A 50 -7.58 -17.91 -13.83
C LYS A 50 -7.42 -16.42 -14.11
N THR A 51 -7.32 -15.59 -13.07
CA THR A 51 -7.08 -14.15 -13.19
C THR A 51 -6.43 -13.59 -11.92
N VAL A 52 -6.08 -12.31 -11.99
CA VAL A 52 -5.70 -11.44 -10.86
C VAL A 52 -6.62 -10.23 -10.83
N TYR A 53 -6.65 -9.50 -9.71
CA TYR A 53 -7.62 -8.43 -9.49
C TYR A 53 -6.92 -7.10 -9.22
N ALA A 54 -7.22 -6.08 -10.01
CA ALA A 54 -6.80 -4.70 -9.77
C ALA A 54 -7.79 -4.06 -8.78
N VAL A 55 -7.30 -3.50 -7.68
CA VAL A 55 -8.16 -2.96 -6.60
C VAL A 55 -7.81 -1.54 -6.19
N ASP A 56 -6.80 -0.95 -6.81
CA ASP A 56 -6.37 0.41 -6.50
C ASP A 56 -7.30 1.46 -7.14
N VAL A 57 -7.30 2.65 -6.55
CA VAL A 57 -7.98 3.83 -7.08
C VAL A 57 -7.10 5.06 -6.84
N ASP A 58 -7.23 6.05 -7.71
CA ASP A 58 -6.55 7.32 -7.52
C ASP A 58 -7.03 8.05 -6.25
N GLY A 59 -6.10 8.78 -5.65
CA GLY A 59 -6.35 9.71 -4.55
C GLY A 59 -6.02 11.14 -4.94
N GLU A 60 -6.74 12.10 -4.36
CA GLU A 60 -6.37 13.51 -4.44
C GLU A 60 -5.51 13.83 -3.21
N PHE A 61 -4.29 14.30 -3.43
CA PHE A 61 -3.35 14.62 -2.35
C PHE A 61 -2.97 16.10 -2.44
N PRO A 62 -3.74 17.01 -1.83
CA PRO A 62 -3.54 18.46 -1.95
C PRO A 62 -2.34 18.96 -1.12
N PHE A 63 -1.15 18.37 -1.33
CA PHE A 63 0.07 18.71 -0.59
C PHE A 63 0.46 20.19 -0.72
N GLN A 64 0.09 20.84 -1.82
CA GLN A 64 0.29 22.27 -2.00
C GLN A 64 -0.36 23.10 -0.88
N ARG A 65 -1.51 22.67 -0.32
CA ARG A 65 -2.14 23.37 0.81
C ARG A 65 -1.26 23.36 2.05
N ILE A 66 -0.55 22.27 2.32
CA ILE A 66 0.41 22.18 3.44
C ILE A 66 1.59 23.13 3.20
N ILE A 67 2.12 23.17 1.97
CA ILE A 67 3.20 24.09 1.60
C ILE A 67 2.76 25.55 1.83
N ASP A 68 1.57 25.91 1.35
CA ASP A 68 1.05 27.28 1.47
C ASP A 68 0.78 27.65 2.93
N TYR A 69 0.21 26.74 3.71
CA TYR A 69 0.03 26.91 5.16
C TYR A 69 1.37 27.11 5.87
N ALA A 70 2.37 26.25 5.60
CA ALA A 70 3.69 26.32 6.23
C ALA A 70 4.44 27.61 5.89
N LYS A 71 4.23 28.17 4.69
CA LYS A 71 4.76 29.49 4.32
C LYS A 71 4.04 30.62 5.06
N ALA A 72 2.71 30.60 5.08
CA ALA A 72 1.90 31.65 5.71
C ALA A 72 2.07 31.70 7.24
N SER A 73 2.43 30.58 7.86
CA SER A 73 2.61 30.44 9.32
C SER A 73 4.06 30.43 9.80
N ASP A 74 5.04 30.73 8.94
CA ASP A 74 6.49 30.68 9.25
C ASP A 74 6.98 29.30 9.75
N ARG A 75 6.36 28.22 9.26
CA ARG A 75 6.68 26.81 9.60
C ARG A 75 7.36 26.05 8.46
N SER A 76 7.86 26.76 7.45
CA SER A 76 8.52 26.13 6.28
C SER A 76 9.72 25.26 6.70
N LYS A 77 10.53 25.70 7.68
CA LYS A 77 11.65 24.91 8.19
C LYS A 77 11.23 23.59 8.85
N GLU A 78 10.08 23.58 9.51
CA GLU A 78 9.52 22.37 10.13
C GLU A 78 9.06 21.38 9.05
N LEU A 79 8.37 21.88 8.02
CA LEU A 79 7.95 21.06 6.87
C LEU A 79 9.17 20.49 6.13
N ASP A 80 10.17 21.32 5.85
CA ASP A 80 11.40 20.91 5.17
C ASP A 80 12.15 19.83 5.98
N ALA A 81 12.26 20.01 7.30
CA ALA A 81 12.89 19.04 8.18
C ALA A 81 12.15 17.69 8.15
N MET A 82 10.82 17.70 8.20
CA MET A 82 10.00 16.50 8.10
C MET A 82 10.19 15.81 6.74
N MET A 83 10.11 16.56 5.63
CA MET A 83 10.27 15.99 4.29
C MET A 83 11.67 15.43 4.03
N ALA A 84 12.71 16.01 4.65
CA ALA A 84 14.07 15.50 4.58
C ALA A 84 14.23 14.09 5.20
N GLU A 85 13.35 13.70 6.12
CA GLU A 85 13.36 12.37 6.74
C GLU A 85 13.07 11.25 5.73
N ILE A 86 12.32 11.53 4.65
CA ILE A 86 11.98 10.56 3.59
C ILE A 86 13.25 9.98 2.97
N GLY A 87 14.26 10.82 2.68
CA GLY A 87 15.53 10.36 2.15
C GLY A 87 16.27 9.42 3.11
N GLY A 88 16.16 9.67 4.42
CA GLY A 88 16.70 8.81 5.46
C GLY A 88 16.02 7.45 5.53
N MET A 89 14.69 7.42 5.48
CA MET A 89 13.88 6.19 5.45
C MET A 89 14.22 5.33 4.22
N VAL A 90 14.21 5.92 3.03
CA VAL A 90 14.57 5.25 1.77
C VAL A 90 16.01 4.71 1.81
N LYS A 91 16.95 5.47 2.39
CA LYS A 91 18.34 5.01 2.52
C LYS A 91 18.46 3.83 3.50
N ALA A 92 17.73 3.85 4.61
CA ALA A 92 17.73 2.77 5.58
C ALA A 92 17.17 1.47 4.98
N GLU A 93 16.06 1.56 4.24
CA GLU A 93 15.46 0.42 3.54
C GLU A 93 16.40 -0.15 2.47
N ASN A 94 17.00 0.71 1.63
CA ASN A 94 17.98 0.29 0.63
C ASN A 94 19.21 -0.38 1.25
N THR A 95 19.67 0.12 2.39
CA THR A 95 20.79 -0.48 3.13
C THR A 95 20.42 -1.88 3.64
N TYR A 96 19.19 -2.04 4.14
CA TYR A 96 18.69 -3.33 4.59
C TYR A 96 18.58 -4.33 3.42
N LEU A 97 17.97 -3.91 2.31
CA LEU A 97 17.83 -4.71 1.09
C LEU A 97 19.18 -5.14 0.51
N ALA A 98 20.22 -4.32 0.62
CA ALA A 98 21.55 -4.62 0.08
C ALA A 98 22.25 -5.81 0.77
N SER A 99 21.85 -6.15 2.01
CA SER A 99 22.48 -7.23 2.79
C SER A 99 21.52 -8.34 3.22
N HIS A 100 20.26 -8.29 2.79
CA HIS A 100 19.23 -9.26 3.15
C HIS A 100 18.53 -9.78 1.90
N THR A 101 17.88 -10.94 2.02
CA THR A 101 17.03 -11.49 0.96
C THR A 101 15.79 -10.62 0.75
N VAL A 102 15.13 -10.81 -0.40
CA VAL A 102 13.83 -10.16 -0.69
C VAL A 102 12.79 -10.53 0.37
N LEU A 103 12.74 -11.79 0.83
CA LEU A 103 11.80 -12.21 1.86
C LEU A 103 12.06 -11.52 3.20
N GLU A 104 13.32 -11.48 3.65
CA GLU A 104 13.71 -10.76 4.87
C GLU A 104 13.37 -9.28 4.78
N THR A 105 13.60 -8.66 3.62
CA THR A 105 13.25 -7.24 3.39
C THR A 105 11.75 -7.02 3.46
N LEU A 106 10.95 -7.88 2.82
CA LEU A 106 9.49 -7.80 2.90
C LEU A 106 8.98 -8.01 4.34
N LEU A 107 9.58 -8.94 5.09
CA LEU A 107 9.25 -9.15 6.51
C LEU A 107 9.61 -7.93 7.36
N TYR A 108 10.77 -7.32 7.11
CA TYR A 108 11.19 -6.08 7.75
C TYR A 108 10.20 -4.95 7.47
N MET A 109 9.83 -4.72 6.21
CA MET A 109 8.86 -3.69 5.82
C MET A 109 7.45 -3.94 6.39
N ASN A 110 7.06 -5.22 6.56
CA ASN A 110 5.76 -5.60 7.13
C ASN A 110 5.75 -5.66 8.67
N ALA A 111 6.88 -5.38 9.34
CA ALA A 111 6.95 -5.42 10.80
C ALA A 111 6.13 -4.28 11.43
N ASP A 112 5.45 -4.56 12.54
CA ASP A 112 4.49 -3.64 13.17
C ASP A 112 5.10 -2.26 13.49
N ASN A 113 6.37 -2.22 13.89
CA ASN A 113 7.08 -0.97 14.15
C ASN A 113 7.37 -0.18 12.87
N LYS A 114 7.63 -0.85 11.74
CA LYS A 114 7.88 -0.20 10.44
C LYS A 114 6.59 0.32 9.84
N VAL A 115 5.52 -0.47 9.91
CA VAL A 115 4.18 -0.03 9.54
C VAL A 115 3.74 1.19 10.36
N ALA A 116 4.01 1.19 11.67
CA ALA A 116 3.72 2.32 12.55
C ALA A 116 4.57 3.56 12.24
N GLU A 117 5.84 3.39 11.88
CA GLU A 117 6.74 4.47 11.44
C GLU A 117 6.23 5.12 10.15
N ASP A 118 5.93 4.32 9.14
CA ASP A 118 5.46 4.77 7.82
C ASP A 118 4.11 5.50 7.93
N VAL A 119 3.10 4.90 8.56
CA VAL A 119 1.80 5.58 8.73
C VAL A 119 1.93 6.79 9.64
N GLY A 120 2.82 6.70 10.64
CA GLY A 120 3.12 7.77 11.58
C GLY A 120 3.62 9.02 10.86
N PHE A 121 4.45 8.88 9.82
CA PHE A 121 4.90 10.00 8.98
C PHE A 121 3.73 10.84 8.47
N TYR A 122 2.75 10.22 7.81
CA TYR A 122 1.58 10.93 7.29
C TYR A 122 0.77 11.59 8.40
N TYR A 123 0.55 10.92 9.54
CA TYR A 123 -0.18 11.53 10.66
C TYR A 123 0.52 12.75 11.26
N ARG A 124 1.84 12.91 11.10
CA ARG A 124 2.53 14.15 11.51
C ARG A 124 2.16 15.34 10.63
N GLU A 125 1.74 15.11 9.39
CA GLU A 125 1.29 16.16 8.47
C GLU A 125 0.05 16.89 9.00
N ALA A 126 -0.80 16.22 9.79
CA ALA A 126 -1.98 16.80 10.42
C ALA A 126 -1.68 18.03 11.30
N ARG A 127 -0.42 18.21 11.71
CA ARG A 127 0.02 19.38 12.49
C ARG A 127 0.11 20.66 11.65
N PHE A 128 0.14 20.57 10.33
CA PHE A 128 0.16 21.72 9.42
C PHE A 128 -1.26 22.18 9.12
N GLY A 129 -1.93 22.69 10.14
CA GLY A 129 -3.25 23.30 10.04
C GLY A 129 -3.65 23.96 11.36
N GLN A 130 -4.78 24.65 11.33
CA GLN A 130 -5.40 25.31 12.46
C GLN A 130 -6.93 25.33 12.29
N PRO A 131 -7.73 25.63 13.33
CA PRO A 131 -9.16 25.83 13.15
C PRO A 131 -9.47 26.84 12.04
N GLY A 132 -10.21 26.40 11.02
CA GLY A 132 -10.53 27.19 9.83
C GLY A 132 -9.61 26.97 8.63
N ASP A 133 -8.45 26.33 8.81
CA ASP A 133 -7.59 25.84 7.73
C ASP A 133 -6.95 24.49 8.11
N TRP A 134 -7.64 23.41 7.74
CA TRP A 134 -7.28 22.04 8.09
C TRP A 134 -6.34 21.37 7.08
N ALA A 135 -5.48 22.14 6.39
CA ALA A 135 -4.65 21.67 5.28
C ALA A 135 -3.99 20.29 5.51
N GLY A 136 -3.31 20.11 6.64
CA GLY A 136 -2.69 18.86 7.03
C GLY A 136 -3.67 17.73 7.34
N ALA A 137 -4.71 18.02 8.12
CA ALA A 137 -5.70 17.01 8.51
C ALA A 137 -6.53 16.54 7.30
N ASP A 138 -6.85 17.45 6.37
CA ASP A 138 -7.54 17.14 5.12
C ASP A 138 -6.69 16.21 4.24
N LEU A 139 -5.39 16.46 4.10
CA LEU A 139 -4.48 15.58 3.36
C LEU A 139 -4.45 14.17 3.95
N VAL A 140 -4.32 14.04 5.27
CA VAL A 140 -4.32 12.73 5.95
C VAL A 140 -5.69 12.04 5.80
N ALA A 141 -6.78 12.80 5.84
CA ALA A 141 -8.12 12.28 5.61
C ALA A 141 -8.29 11.77 4.16
N ASP A 142 -7.67 12.40 3.17
CA ASP A 142 -7.69 11.93 1.78
C ASP A 142 -6.87 10.64 1.58
N TRP A 143 -5.74 10.49 2.28
CA TRP A 143 -5.04 9.20 2.39
C TRP A 143 -5.93 8.10 2.95
N PHE A 144 -6.61 8.37 4.07
CA PHE A 144 -7.57 7.42 4.63
C PHE A 144 -8.71 7.11 3.66
N ARG A 145 -9.24 8.13 2.96
CA ARG A 145 -10.31 7.97 1.97
C ARG A 145 -9.90 7.03 0.82
N ARG A 146 -8.69 7.17 0.28
CA ARG A 146 -8.17 6.27 -0.77
C ARG A 146 -8.07 4.84 -0.24
N ASN A 147 -7.49 4.64 0.94
CA ASN A 147 -7.36 3.31 1.57
C ASN A 147 -8.71 2.65 1.87
N MET A 148 -9.70 3.41 2.33
CA MET A 148 -11.06 2.90 2.52
C MET A 148 -11.73 2.45 1.20
N ARG A 149 -11.43 3.13 0.08
CA ARG A 149 -11.92 2.70 -1.24
C ARG A 149 -11.20 1.42 -1.71
N ILE A 150 -9.89 1.33 -1.53
CA ILE A 150 -9.11 0.11 -1.80
C ILE A 150 -9.66 -1.06 -0.97
N TYR A 151 -9.86 -0.86 0.33
CA TYR A 151 -10.48 -1.83 1.22
C TYR A 151 -11.86 -2.27 0.71
N SER A 152 -12.71 -1.33 0.28
CA SER A 152 -14.02 -1.64 -0.31
C SER A 152 -13.91 -2.48 -1.58
N ASN A 153 -12.95 -2.20 -2.46
CA ASN A 153 -12.70 -3.00 -3.65
C ASN A 153 -12.26 -4.43 -3.30
N VAL A 154 -11.37 -4.59 -2.31
CA VAL A 154 -10.95 -5.92 -1.84
C VAL A 154 -12.11 -6.68 -1.20
N LEU A 155 -12.97 -6.00 -0.44
CA LEU A 155 -14.16 -6.63 0.16
C LEU A 155 -15.09 -7.23 -0.89
N GLN A 156 -15.25 -6.56 -2.05
CA GLN A 156 -16.09 -7.09 -3.13
C GLN A 156 -15.56 -8.41 -3.71
N LEU A 157 -14.27 -8.71 -3.52
CA LEU A 157 -13.70 -10.00 -3.91
C LEU A 157 -14.04 -11.12 -2.92
N ALA A 158 -14.48 -10.81 -1.70
CA ALA A 158 -14.89 -11.81 -0.72
C ALA A 158 -16.36 -12.24 -0.93
N ASP A 159 -16.64 -12.83 -2.09
CA ASP A 159 -17.99 -13.21 -2.56
C ASP A 159 -18.49 -14.57 -2.05
N SER A 160 -17.67 -15.31 -1.29
CA SER A 160 -18.07 -16.59 -0.71
C SER A 160 -17.35 -16.91 0.62
N PRO A 161 -17.96 -17.71 1.51
CA PRO A 161 -17.28 -18.15 2.72
C PRO A 161 -16.00 -18.95 2.42
N GLY A 162 -14.90 -18.61 3.09
CA GLY A 162 -13.62 -19.31 2.93
C GLY A 162 -12.70 -18.71 1.86
N GLU A 163 -13.11 -17.63 1.20
CA GLU A 163 -12.21 -16.79 0.40
C GLU A 163 -10.97 -16.37 1.21
N ARG A 164 -9.80 -16.49 0.60
CA ARG A 164 -8.50 -16.10 1.16
C ARG A 164 -7.83 -15.18 0.16
N ILE A 165 -7.91 -13.88 0.40
CA ILE A 165 -7.38 -12.89 -0.53
C ILE A 165 -5.97 -12.51 -0.09
N LEU A 166 -5.00 -12.66 -0.99
CA LEU A 166 -3.68 -12.06 -0.81
C LEU A 166 -3.73 -10.65 -1.41
N VAL A 167 -3.39 -9.64 -0.61
CA VAL A 167 -3.32 -8.24 -1.04
C VAL A 167 -1.84 -7.86 -1.14
N ILE A 168 -1.41 -7.38 -2.31
CA ILE A 168 -0.05 -6.89 -2.57
C ILE A 168 -0.14 -5.41 -2.91
N PHE A 169 0.42 -4.59 -2.01
CA PHE A 169 0.37 -3.13 -2.04
C PHE A 169 1.67 -2.55 -1.47
N GLY A 170 2.02 -1.34 -1.90
CA GLY A 170 3.15 -0.59 -1.39
C GLY A 170 3.05 -0.31 0.12
N ALA A 171 4.19 -0.29 0.80
CA ALA A 171 4.28 -0.20 2.26
C ALA A 171 3.56 1.02 2.86
N GLY A 172 3.52 2.15 2.14
CA GLY A 172 2.82 3.36 2.57
C GLY A 172 1.32 3.17 2.81
N HIS A 173 0.69 2.14 2.23
CA HIS A 173 -0.72 1.82 2.43
C HIS A 173 -0.97 0.90 3.64
N LEU A 174 0.06 0.19 4.09
CA LEU A 174 -0.08 -0.99 4.93
C LEU A 174 -0.70 -0.66 6.29
N GLY A 175 -0.39 0.51 6.88
CA GLY A 175 -0.94 0.93 8.16
C GLY A 175 -2.47 1.07 8.15
N TRP A 176 -3.01 1.74 7.14
CA TRP A 176 -4.47 1.88 6.97
C TRP A 176 -5.13 0.56 6.61
N LEU A 177 -4.58 -0.17 5.63
CA LEU A 177 -5.18 -1.45 5.23
C LEU A 177 -5.19 -2.46 6.40
N GLN A 178 -4.11 -2.58 7.18
CA GLN A 178 -4.11 -3.43 8.37
C GLN A 178 -5.17 -2.99 9.38
N HIS A 179 -5.32 -1.68 9.62
CA HIS A 179 -6.35 -1.15 10.50
C HIS A 179 -7.76 -1.50 9.99
N ASP A 180 -8.06 -1.22 8.73
CA ASP A 180 -9.37 -1.41 8.12
C ASP A 180 -9.78 -2.89 8.13
N PHE A 181 -8.88 -3.79 7.70
CA PHE A 181 -9.15 -5.23 7.69
C PHE A 181 -9.24 -5.83 9.10
N ALA A 182 -8.41 -5.38 10.06
CA ALA A 182 -8.48 -5.87 11.44
C ALA A 182 -9.72 -5.35 12.18
N SER A 183 -10.28 -4.22 11.76
CA SER A 183 -11.46 -3.61 12.37
C SER A 183 -12.78 -4.24 11.90
N ASN A 184 -12.75 -5.03 10.82
CA ASN A 184 -13.93 -5.76 10.34
C ASN A 184 -14.09 -7.10 11.07
N PRO A 185 -15.13 -7.30 11.90
CA PRO A 185 -15.33 -8.53 12.67
C PRO A 185 -15.64 -9.76 11.81
N ASN A 186 -16.01 -9.56 10.54
CA ASN A 186 -16.29 -10.65 9.60
C ASN A 186 -15.05 -11.13 8.84
N LEU A 187 -13.90 -10.48 9.05
CA LEU A 187 -12.64 -10.83 8.42
C LEU A 187 -11.60 -11.25 9.46
N ARG A 188 -10.62 -12.02 8.99
CA ARG A 188 -9.42 -12.34 9.77
C ARG A 188 -8.19 -11.89 9.00
N LEU A 189 -7.60 -10.78 9.43
CA LEU A 189 -6.29 -10.36 8.95
C LEU A 189 -5.23 -11.41 9.32
N ARG A 190 -4.38 -11.76 8.36
CA ARG A 190 -3.20 -12.62 8.54
C ARG A 190 -1.99 -11.89 7.98
N LYS A 191 -0.89 -11.84 8.73
CA LYS A 191 0.34 -11.12 8.34
C LYS A 191 1.33 -12.05 7.64
N LEU A 192 2.20 -11.51 6.79
CA LEU A 192 3.22 -12.26 6.05
C LEU A 192 4.09 -13.12 6.97
N ALA A 193 4.49 -12.57 8.12
CA ALA A 193 5.33 -13.25 9.12
C ALA A 193 4.74 -14.56 9.65
N GLU A 194 3.42 -14.77 9.53
CA GLU A 194 2.78 -16.03 9.95
C GLU A 194 2.99 -17.18 8.94
N PHE A 195 3.49 -16.86 7.74
CA PHE A 195 3.66 -17.82 6.65
C PHE A 195 5.11 -17.95 6.18
N ALA A 196 5.98 -16.99 6.51
CA ALA A 196 7.41 -17.12 6.29
C ALA A 196 7.98 -18.15 7.27
N ARG A 197 8.70 -19.15 6.74
CA ARG A 197 9.45 -20.15 7.50
C ARG A 197 10.92 -20.02 7.17
#